data_AF-A0A1F7CHT5-F1
#
_entry.id   AF-A0A1F7CHT5-F1
#
_cell.length_a   1.000
_cell.length_b   1.000
_cell.length_c   1.000
_cell.angle_alpha   90.00
_cell.angle_beta   90.00
_cell.angle_gamma   90.00
#
_symmetry.space_group_name_H-M   'P 1'
#
loop_
_entity.id
_entity.type
_entity.pdbx_description
1 polymer ?
#
loop_
_entity_poly.entity_id
_entity_poly.type
_entity_poly.pdbx_seq_one_letter_code
_entity_poly.pdbx_strand_id
1 'polypeptide(L)'
;MGLQKNKKRKETGETKETKEKTLISCGIGSLVSLVSLVSLQGVHCPPIFVFSLDSLPAPRQHLGIHAVIALAVFIGVTALSNGPLKATILEWQTEGRVSIAVEHDASAALALDISTLQGSAIIDCINEGGATLLLSLPDSWERREVRRARLEDTAPTETGLGYIRWTLPPGATLSMNVPETPAHLTLHHPSTALLKVRLSRVDLEKDTVERDMILVQGKEAEIW
;
A
#
# COMPACT_ATOMS: atom_id res chain seq x y z
N MET A 1 61.88 1.48 -36.99
CA MET A 1 61.17 1.27 -35.70
C MET A 1 60.77 2.63 -35.18
N GLY A 2 59.53 3.03 -34.92
CA GLY A 2 58.19 2.48 -35.12
C GLY A 2 57.24 3.62 -34.78
N LEU A 3 56.43 4.05 -35.74
CA LEU A 3 55.48 5.17 -35.66
C LEU A 3 54.25 4.70 -34.87
N GLN A 4 53.90 5.34 -33.74
CA GLN A 4 52.64 5.07 -33.03
C GLN A 4 51.67 6.23 -33.23
N LYS A 5 50.52 5.89 -33.84
CA LYS A 5 49.47 6.80 -34.30
C LYS A 5 48.58 7.23 -33.13
N ASN A 6 48.33 8.52 -33.05
CA ASN A 6 47.35 9.15 -32.17
C ASN A 6 45.92 8.78 -32.63
N LYS A 7 45.16 8.02 -31.83
CA LYS A 7 43.77 7.65 -32.12
C LYS A 7 42.83 8.51 -31.26
N LYS A 8 42.34 9.59 -31.87
CA LYS A 8 41.28 10.47 -31.34
C LYS A 8 39.94 9.69 -31.36
N ARG A 9 39.35 9.41 -30.20
CA ARG A 9 38.01 8.79 -30.11
C ARG A 9 36.96 9.90 -30.02
N LYS A 10 35.99 9.85 -30.94
CA LYS A 10 34.78 10.67 -30.98
C LYS A 10 33.96 10.45 -29.71
N GLU A 11 33.59 11.54 -29.05
CA GLU A 11 32.45 11.58 -28.13
C GLU A 11 31.17 11.63 -28.97
N THR A 12 30.33 10.62 -28.84
CA THR A 12 28.96 10.62 -29.35
C THR A 12 28.09 11.02 -28.17
N GLY A 13 27.52 12.23 -28.24
CA GLY A 13 26.52 12.69 -27.29
C GLY A 13 25.26 11.87 -27.44
N GLU A 14 24.88 11.17 -26.38
CA GLU A 14 23.60 10.47 -26.28
C GLU A 14 22.70 11.27 -25.34
N THR A 15 21.68 11.86 -25.93
CA THR A 15 20.61 12.62 -25.27
C THR A 15 19.86 11.71 -24.30
N LYS A 16 19.99 11.98 -23.00
CA LYS A 16 19.17 11.36 -21.95
C LYS A 16 17.77 11.97 -21.98
N GLU A 17 16.80 11.19 -22.46
CA GLU A 17 15.38 11.47 -22.31
C GLU A 17 15.01 11.29 -20.83
N THR A 18 14.81 12.40 -20.12
CA THR A 18 14.39 12.39 -18.72
C THR A 18 12.87 12.34 -18.71
N LYS A 19 12.27 11.19 -18.44
CA LYS A 19 10.83 11.07 -18.22
C LYS A 19 10.49 11.47 -16.79
N GLU A 20 10.23 12.76 -16.61
CA GLU A 20 9.57 13.30 -15.44
C GLU A 20 8.10 12.83 -15.44
N LYS A 21 7.73 11.97 -14.49
CA LYS A 21 6.33 11.65 -14.22
C LYS A 21 5.88 12.37 -12.95
N THR A 22 5.25 13.52 -13.14
CA THR A 22 4.47 14.22 -12.10
C THR A 22 3.12 13.52 -11.97
N LEU A 23 2.83 12.91 -10.82
CA LEU A 23 1.47 12.45 -10.49
C LEU A 23 0.83 13.44 -9.51
N ILE A 24 -0.20 14.11 -10.00
CA ILE A 24 -1.06 15.03 -9.25
C ILE A 24 -1.96 14.17 -8.36
N SER A 25 -1.82 14.29 -7.03
CA SER A 25 -2.80 13.75 -6.09
C SER A 25 -4.02 14.68 -6.07
N CYS A 26 -5.21 14.13 -6.30
CA CYS A 26 -6.46 14.86 -6.15
C CYS A 26 -7.11 14.48 -4.82
N GLY A 27 -7.41 15.51 -4.04
CA GLY A 27 -7.83 15.43 -2.65
C GLY A 27 -9.25 14.93 -2.43
N ILE A 28 -9.45 14.59 -1.17
CA ILE A 28 -10.65 14.12 -0.49
C ILE A 28 -11.83 15.09 -0.69
N GLY A 29 -12.98 14.55 -1.10
CA GLY A 29 -14.26 15.26 -1.17
C GLY A 29 -15.36 14.46 -0.49
N SER A 30 -15.86 15.00 0.62
CA SER A 30 -16.92 14.49 1.48
C SER A 30 -18.31 14.48 0.81
N LEU A 31 -19.14 13.50 1.22
CA LEU A 31 -20.62 13.43 1.27
C LEU A 31 -21.44 14.21 0.22
N VAL A 32 -22.39 13.53 -0.44
CA VAL A 32 -23.82 13.93 -0.53
C VAL A 32 -24.67 12.86 -1.22
N SER A 33 -25.76 12.54 -0.52
CA SER A 33 -27.09 12.05 -0.92
C SER A 33 -27.40 11.92 -2.42
N LEU A 34 -27.90 10.75 -2.82
CA LEU A 34 -28.53 10.51 -4.13
C LEU A 34 -30.02 10.18 -3.90
N VAL A 35 -30.84 11.22 -3.85
CA VAL A 35 -32.27 11.14 -4.18
C VAL A 35 -32.41 11.79 -5.55
N SER A 36 -32.66 11.00 -6.59
CA SER A 36 -33.05 11.51 -7.90
C SER A 36 -34.55 11.42 -8.07
N LEU A 37 -35.12 12.58 -8.38
CA LEU A 37 -36.50 12.88 -8.75
C LEU A 37 -36.93 12.15 -10.03
N VAL A 38 -38.23 11.86 -10.10
CA VAL A 38 -38.99 11.98 -11.36
C VAL A 38 -40.20 12.91 -11.12
N SER A 39 -40.13 14.05 -11.81
CA SER A 39 -41.15 15.03 -12.24
C SER A 39 -42.48 14.44 -12.74
N LEU A 40 -43.62 15.13 -12.95
CA LEU A 40 -44.07 16.53 -12.90
C LEU A 40 -45.62 16.50 -12.96
N GLN A 41 -46.27 17.47 -12.30
CA GLN A 41 -47.52 18.17 -12.69
C GLN A 41 -48.86 17.41 -12.93
N GLY A 42 -49.91 17.82 -12.19
CA GLY A 42 -51.24 17.93 -12.81
C GLY A 42 -52.49 17.84 -11.90
N VAL A 43 -52.88 18.95 -11.25
CA VAL A 43 -54.27 19.50 -11.23
C VAL A 43 -55.39 18.87 -10.34
N HIS A 44 -56.01 19.76 -9.54
CA HIS A 44 -57.37 19.80 -8.91
C HIS A 44 -57.74 19.03 -7.60
N CYS A 45 -58.04 19.82 -6.55
CA CYS A 45 -58.94 19.54 -5.40
C CYS A 45 -60.42 19.78 -5.84
N PRO A 46 -61.53 19.38 -5.13
CA PRO A 46 -61.77 19.21 -3.66
C PRO A 46 -62.80 18.06 -3.35
N PRO A 47 -63.60 17.99 -2.23
CA PRO A 47 -63.57 18.69 -0.94
C PRO A 47 -63.46 17.76 0.30
N ILE A 48 -63.28 18.45 1.43
CA ILE A 48 -63.31 17.95 2.81
C ILE A 48 -64.68 17.35 3.12
N PHE A 49 -64.71 16.07 3.50
CA PHE A 49 -65.81 15.49 4.27
C PHE A 49 -65.40 15.41 5.73
N VAL A 50 -66.07 16.22 6.55
CA VAL A 50 -66.15 16.02 7.99
C VAL A 50 -67.05 14.80 8.22
N PHE A 51 -66.49 13.74 8.80
CA PHE A 51 -67.30 12.72 9.46
C PHE A 51 -66.95 12.71 10.94
N SER A 52 -67.90 13.19 11.73
CA SER A 52 -67.99 12.98 13.17
C SER A 52 -67.89 11.50 13.51
N LEU A 53 -67.22 11.22 14.62
CA LEU A 53 -67.24 9.95 15.30
C LEU A 53 -68.67 9.57 15.70
N ASP A 54 -69.12 8.44 15.17
CA ASP A 54 -70.02 7.47 15.80
C ASP A 54 -69.91 6.22 14.91
N SER A 55 -69.65 5.00 15.34
CA SER A 55 -69.57 4.38 16.66
C SER A 55 -69.05 2.93 16.44
N LEU A 56 -68.48 2.33 17.50
CA LEU A 56 -68.23 0.88 17.70
C LEU A 56 -67.01 0.24 16.98
N PRO A 57 -66.47 -0.89 17.49
CA PRO A 57 -65.84 -1.08 18.80
C PRO A 57 -64.38 -1.57 18.62
N ALA A 58 -63.46 -1.13 19.47
CA ALA A 58 -62.22 -1.90 19.71
C ALA A 58 -62.51 -2.97 20.78
N PRO A 59 -61.67 -3.99 21.03
CA PRO A 59 -60.38 -4.34 20.42
C PRO A 59 -60.28 -5.86 20.13
N ARG A 60 -59.05 -6.34 19.86
CA ARG A 60 -58.57 -7.76 19.98
C ARG A 60 -58.27 -8.49 18.68
N GLN A 61 -57.51 -7.87 17.78
CA GLN A 61 -56.69 -8.61 16.80
C GLN A 61 -55.32 -7.94 16.57
N HIS A 62 -54.68 -7.41 17.61
CA HIS A 62 -53.35 -6.77 17.47
C HIS A 62 -52.19 -7.58 18.06
N LEU A 63 -52.44 -8.68 18.78
CA LEU A 63 -51.34 -9.46 19.38
C LEU A 63 -50.67 -10.42 18.37
N GLY A 64 -51.46 -10.99 17.45
CA GLY A 64 -50.94 -11.95 16.46
C GLY A 64 -50.06 -11.28 15.38
N ILE A 65 -50.44 -10.10 14.93
CA ILE A 65 -49.74 -9.40 13.83
C ILE A 65 -48.37 -8.89 14.31
N HIS A 66 -48.27 -8.35 15.51
CA HIS A 66 -46.98 -7.91 16.07
C HIS A 66 -46.03 -9.08 16.37
N ALA A 67 -46.56 -10.22 16.82
CA ALA A 67 -45.74 -11.42 17.05
C ALA A 67 -45.13 -11.99 15.76
N VAL A 68 -45.88 -11.97 14.65
CA VAL A 68 -45.39 -12.46 13.34
C VAL A 68 -44.32 -11.53 12.76
N ILE A 69 -44.49 -10.21 12.88
CA ILE A 69 -43.51 -9.24 12.39
C ILE A 69 -42.21 -9.30 13.21
N ALA A 70 -42.30 -9.41 14.55
CA ALA A 70 -41.12 -9.54 15.41
C ALA A 70 -40.35 -10.83 15.13
N LEU A 71 -41.04 -11.94 14.87
CA LEU A 71 -40.42 -13.22 14.52
C LEU A 71 -39.73 -13.16 13.15
N ALA A 72 -40.34 -12.51 12.15
CA ALA A 72 -39.75 -12.36 10.82
C ALA A 72 -38.47 -11.50 10.84
N VAL A 73 -38.43 -10.45 11.66
CA VAL A 73 -37.22 -9.63 11.87
C VAL A 73 -36.14 -10.43 12.61
N PHE A 74 -36.51 -11.21 13.62
CA PHE A 74 -35.55 -12.03 14.38
C PHE A 74 -34.93 -13.15 13.54
N ILE A 75 -35.72 -13.81 12.67
CA ILE A 75 -35.23 -14.80 11.71
C ILE A 75 -34.34 -14.14 10.66
N GLY A 76 -34.69 -12.95 10.16
CA GLY A 76 -33.86 -12.20 9.22
C GLY A 76 -32.50 -11.81 9.81
N VAL A 77 -32.47 -11.34 11.06
CA VAL A 77 -31.22 -10.94 11.75
C VAL A 77 -30.35 -12.15 12.10
N THR A 78 -30.95 -13.28 12.53
CA THR A 78 -30.19 -14.50 12.86
C THR A 78 -29.70 -15.27 11.64
N ALA A 79 -30.43 -15.20 10.51
CA ALA A 79 -29.96 -15.75 9.23
C ALA A 79 -28.80 -14.92 8.63
N LEU A 80 -28.78 -13.60 8.84
CA LEU A 80 -27.63 -12.76 8.48
C LEU A 80 -26.46 -12.86 9.46
N SER A 81 -26.69 -13.12 10.76
CA SER A 81 -25.62 -13.14 11.76
C SER A 81 -24.86 -14.48 11.84
N ASN A 82 -25.50 -15.58 11.44
CA ASN A 82 -24.93 -16.94 11.55
C ASN A 82 -24.60 -17.59 10.20
N GLY A 83 -24.84 -16.90 9.09
CA GLY A 83 -24.19 -17.27 7.84
C GLY A 83 -22.68 -17.16 8.05
N PRO A 84 -21.85 -18.12 7.60
CA PRO A 84 -20.43 -17.89 7.59
C PRO A 84 -20.23 -16.64 6.73
N LEU A 85 -19.80 -15.54 7.36
CA LEU A 85 -19.03 -14.53 6.68
C LEU A 85 -17.77 -15.27 6.20
N LYS A 86 -17.92 -16.04 5.13
CA LYS A 86 -16.86 -16.23 4.17
C LYS A 86 -16.67 -14.83 3.64
N ALA A 87 -15.86 -14.06 4.37
CA ALA A 87 -15.07 -13.03 3.75
C ALA A 87 -14.37 -13.77 2.62
N THR A 88 -14.98 -13.73 1.44
CA THR A 88 -14.25 -13.80 0.20
C THR A 88 -13.36 -12.58 0.29
N ILE A 89 -12.24 -12.71 1.00
CA ILE A 89 -11.00 -12.05 0.64
C ILE A 89 -10.68 -12.69 -0.70
N LEU A 90 -11.43 -12.29 -1.73
CA LEU A 90 -10.91 -11.54 -2.83
C LEU A 90 -9.38 -11.60 -2.86
N GLU A 91 -8.92 -12.82 -3.15
CA GLU A 91 -7.61 -13.25 -3.55
C GLU A 91 -7.32 -12.64 -4.93
N TRP A 92 -7.44 -11.31 -5.03
CA TRP A 92 -6.99 -10.60 -6.22
C TRP A 92 -5.48 -10.43 -6.05
N GLN A 93 -4.72 -11.35 -6.62
CA GLN A 93 -3.39 -11.07 -7.16
C GLN A 93 -2.37 -10.42 -6.20
N THR A 94 -2.10 -11.07 -5.07
CA THR A 94 -0.89 -10.82 -4.26
C THR A 94 0.31 -11.67 -4.68
N GLU A 95 0.23 -12.41 -5.79
CA GLU A 95 1.36 -13.21 -6.30
C GLU A 95 2.58 -12.31 -6.53
N GLY A 96 3.63 -12.54 -5.75
CA GLY A 96 4.89 -11.82 -5.84
C GLY A 96 4.86 -10.34 -5.41
N ARG A 97 3.78 -9.84 -4.80
CA ARG A 97 3.74 -8.47 -4.25
C ARG A 97 4.27 -8.46 -2.83
N VAL A 98 5.36 -7.73 -2.60
CA VAL A 98 5.94 -7.53 -1.27
C VAL A 98 5.89 -6.06 -0.92
N SER A 99 5.68 -5.75 0.36
CA SER A 99 5.79 -4.41 0.88
C SER A 99 6.89 -4.32 1.94
N ILE A 100 7.49 -3.14 2.03
CA ILE A 100 8.45 -2.75 3.06
C ILE A 100 8.09 -1.36 3.58
N ALA A 101 8.53 -1.00 4.78
CA ALA A 101 8.29 0.34 5.31
C ALA A 101 9.56 1.01 5.82
N VAL A 102 9.63 2.34 5.70
CA VAL A 102 10.76 3.16 6.16
C VAL A 102 10.23 4.32 6.98
N GLU A 103 10.56 4.31 8.27
CA GLU A 103 10.31 5.40 9.20
C GLU A 103 11.59 6.17 9.50
N HIS A 104 11.46 7.49 9.63
CA HIS A 104 12.54 8.42 9.98
C HIS A 104 11.95 9.73 10.48
N ASP A 105 12.76 10.51 11.19
CA ASP A 105 12.39 11.78 11.84
C ASP A 105 12.82 13.03 11.06
N ALA A 106 13.78 12.89 10.14
CA ALA A 106 14.35 13.96 9.33
C ALA A 106 14.66 13.48 7.92
N SER A 107 14.93 14.41 6.99
CA SER A 107 15.23 14.06 5.59
C SER A 107 16.28 12.96 5.50
N ALA A 108 15.90 11.85 4.84
CA ALA A 108 16.70 10.64 4.84
C ALA A 108 16.99 10.14 3.42
N ALA A 109 18.00 9.27 3.30
CA ALA A 109 18.38 8.62 2.06
C ALA A 109 18.60 7.13 2.29
N LEU A 110 17.85 6.31 1.58
CA LEU A 110 17.97 4.85 1.56
C LEU A 110 18.46 4.42 0.18
N ALA A 111 19.44 3.53 0.13
CA ALA A 111 19.73 2.81 -1.10
C ALA A 111 19.35 1.33 -0.95
N LEU A 112 18.77 0.79 -2.01
CA LEU A 112 18.39 -0.60 -2.17
C LEU A 112 19.17 -1.16 -3.36
N ASP A 113 20.20 -1.93 -3.08
CA ASP A 113 20.95 -2.65 -4.10
C ASP A 113 20.47 -4.10 -4.12
N ILE A 114 19.73 -4.47 -5.17
CA ILE A 114 19.05 -5.76 -5.34
C ILE A 114 19.78 -6.56 -6.40
N SER A 115 20.20 -7.78 -6.07
CA SER A 115 20.79 -8.74 -7.01
C SER A 115 19.95 -10.00 -7.06
N THR A 116 19.46 -10.39 -8.23
CA THR A 116 18.59 -11.56 -8.42
C THR A 116 19.30 -12.68 -9.19
N LEU A 117 19.09 -13.92 -8.77
CA LEU A 117 19.57 -15.14 -9.42
C LEU A 117 18.68 -16.33 -9.07
N GLN A 118 18.22 -17.09 -10.07
CA GLN A 118 17.43 -18.31 -9.90
C GLN A 118 16.18 -18.15 -9.03
N GLY A 119 15.48 -17.03 -9.20
CA GLY A 119 14.26 -16.72 -8.43
C GLY A 119 14.52 -16.30 -6.98
N SER A 120 15.77 -16.27 -6.51
CA SER A 120 16.15 -15.70 -5.21
C SER A 120 16.82 -14.34 -5.37
N ALA A 121 16.84 -13.54 -4.31
CA ALA A 121 17.50 -12.25 -4.32
C ALA A 121 18.36 -12.00 -3.07
N ILE A 122 19.37 -11.15 -3.23
CA ILE A 122 20.07 -10.49 -2.15
C ILE A 122 19.73 -9.01 -2.22
N ILE A 123 19.30 -8.44 -1.09
CA ILE A 123 18.98 -7.02 -0.98
C ILE A 123 19.89 -6.39 0.06
N ASP A 124 20.67 -5.41 -0.37
CA ASP A 124 21.45 -4.54 0.50
C ASP A 124 20.67 -3.24 0.75
N CYS A 125 20.21 -3.06 2.00
CA CYS A 125 19.59 -1.84 2.50
C CYS A 125 20.66 -0.94 3.12
N ILE A 126 20.99 0.17 2.47
CA ILE A 126 22.07 1.07 2.86
C ILE A 126 21.48 2.41 3.31
N ASN A 127 21.78 2.83 4.53
CA ASN A 127 21.44 4.18 4.97
C ASN A 127 22.52 5.16 4.46
N GLU A 128 22.21 5.87 3.37
CA GLU A 128 23.09 6.90 2.81
C GLU A 128 22.85 8.29 3.43
N GLY A 129 21.85 8.41 4.31
CA GLY A 129 21.46 9.65 4.97
C GLY A 129 22.20 9.88 6.29
N GLY A 130 21.88 11.02 6.92
CA GLY A 130 22.37 11.39 8.26
C GLY A 130 21.41 11.04 9.39
N ALA A 131 20.16 10.66 9.09
CA ALA A 131 19.15 10.26 10.07
C ALA A 131 19.13 8.73 10.24
N THR A 132 18.75 8.25 11.42
CA THR A 132 18.52 6.82 11.65
C THR A 132 17.23 6.39 10.94
N LEU A 133 17.28 5.27 10.23
CA LEU A 133 16.12 4.67 9.58
C LEU A 133 15.57 3.53 10.42
N LEU A 134 14.26 3.39 10.51
CA LEU A 134 13.62 2.16 10.98
C LEU A 134 13.01 1.45 9.76
N LEU A 135 13.55 0.29 9.42
CA LEU A 135 13.17 -0.49 8.25
C LEU A 135 12.30 -1.67 8.67
N SER A 136 11.05 -1.71 8.25
CA SER A 136 10.20 -2.89 8.43
C SER A 136 10.25 -3.75 7.18
N LEU A 137 10.80 -4.95 7.31
CA LEU A 137 11.00 -5.92 6.23
C LEU A 137 10.22 -7.20 6.53
N PRO A 138 9.77 -7.97 5.53
CA PRO A 138 9.11 -9.26 5.75
C PRO A 138 9.94 -10.18 6.65
N ASP A 139 9.27 -10.90 7.54
CA ASP A 139 9.93 -11.86 8.46
C ASP A 139 10.51 -13.09 7.74
N SER A 140 10.05 -13.37 6.52
CA SER A 140 10.61 -14.39 5.62
C SER A 140 11.97 -14.03 5.04
N TRP A 141 12.42 -12.77 5.19
CA TRP A 141 13.73 -12.34 4.75
C TRP A 141 14.76 -12.58 5.84
N GLU A 142 15.85 -13.28 5.50
CA GLU A 142 16.86 -13.65 6.46
C GLU A 142 18.03 -12.67 6.44
N ARG A 143 18.41 -12.15 7.60
CA ARG A 143 19.60 -11.29 7.71
C ARG A 143 20.86 -12.08 7.37
N ARG A 144 21.56 -11.64 6.33
CA ARG A 144 22.85 -12.18 5.92
C ARG A 144 24.01 -11.49 6.64
N GLU A 145 24.03 -10.16 6.65
CA GLU A 145 25.17 -9.38 7.15
C GLU A 145 24.74 -7.99 7.64
N VAL A 146 25.48 -7.43 8.59
CA VAL A 146 25.43 -6.00 8.94
C VAL A 146 26.83 -5.43 8.74
N ARG A 147 26.93 -4.34 7.96
CA ARG A 147 28.20 -3.66 7.67
C ARG A 147 28.14 -2.21 8.16
N ARG A 148 29.30 -1.66 8.52
CA ARG A 148 29.49 -0.25 8.94
C ARG A 148 28.63 0.20 10.13
N ALA A 149 28.14 -0.73 10.92
CA ALA A 149 27.48 -0.51 12.20
C ALA A 149 27.80 -1.67 13.14
N ARG A 150 27.60 -1.46 14.44
CA ARG A 150 27.66 -2.58 15.39
C ARG A 150 26.37 -3.38 15.27
N LEU A 151 26.46 -4.68 15.51
CA LEU A 151 25.29 -5.55 15.45
C LEU A 151 24.22 -5.16 16.47
N GLU A 152 24.65 -4.67 17.66
CA GLU A 152 23.77 -4.16 18.72
C GLU A 152 22.95 -2.93 18.30
N ASP A 153 23.50 -2.07 17.44
CA ASP A 153 22.83 -0.87 16.93
C ASP A 153 21.83 -1.21 15.81
N THR A 154 21.87 -2.45 15.29
CA THR A 154 21.01 -2.97 14.22
C THR A 154 20.14 -4.11 14.76
N ALA A 155 19.54 -3.90 15.93
CA ALA A 155 18.72 -4.90 16.58
C ALA A 155 17.36 -5.08 15.87
N PRO A 156 16.91 -6.34 15.66
CA PRO A 156 15.57 -6.62 15.18
C PRO A 156 14.55 -6.42 16.30
N THR A 157 13.39 -5.89 15.95
CA THR A 157 12.20 -5.81 16.82
C THR A 157 11.04 -6.48 16.09
N GLU A 158 10.50 -7.54 16.68
CA GLU A 158 9.32 -8.22 16.15
C GLU A 158 8.08 -7.32 16.26
N THR A 159 7.30 -7.24 15.18
CA THR A 159 6.08 -6.41 15.13
C THR A 159 4.79 -7.21 15.26
N GLY A 160 4.87 -8.55 15.13
CA GLY A 160 3.71 -9.46 15.17
C GLY A 160 2.83 -9.46 13.91
N LEU A 161 3.20 -8.73 12.86
CA LEU A 161 2.41 -8.55 11.63
C LEU A 161 3.04 -9.19 10.38
N GLY A 162 3.96 -10.15 10.54
CA GLY A 162 4.73 -10.71 9.43
C GLY A 162 5.93 -9.84 9.00
N TYR A 163 6.32 -8.88 9.85
CA TYR A 163 7.45 -7.99 9.60
C TYR A 163 8.39 -7.92 10.80
N ILE A 164 9.67 -7.79 10.51
CA ILE A 164 10.72 -7.46 11.47
C ILE A 164 11.16 -6.02 11.23
N ARG A 165 11.10 -5.20 12.28
CA ARG A 165 11.59 -3.82 12.24
C ARG A 165 13.07 -3.80 12.65
N TRP A 166 13.90 -3.24 11.78
CA TRP A 166 15.34 -3.08 11.97
C TRP A 166 15.69 -1.61 12.18
N THR A 167 16.54 -1.33 13.16
CA THR A 167 17.15 0.00 13.30
C THR A 167 18.38 0.06 12.40
N LEU A 168 18.47 1.06 11.52
CA LEU A 168 19.58 1.21 10.59
C LEU A 168 20.23 2.60 10.79
N PRO A 169 21.33 2.70 11.55
CA PRO A 169 22.00 3.97 11.80
C PRO A 169 22.65 4.55 10.53
N PRO A 170 23.03 5.84 10.53
CA PRO A 170 23.67 6.49 9.39
C PRO A 170 24.90 5.72 8.88
N GLY A 171 24.98 5.50 7.57
CA GLY A 171 26.09 4.81 6.91
C GLY A 171 26.07 3.28 7.02
N ALA A 172 25.15 2.71 7.80
CA ALA A 172 25.03 1.27 7.99
C ALA A 172 24.48 0.58 6.74
N THR A 173 24.77 -0.72 6.63
CA THR A 173 24.19 -1.58 5.60
C THR A 173 23.65 -2.86 6.22
N LEU A 174 22.40 -3.17 5.94
CA LEU A 174 21.73 -4.42 6.29
C LEU A 174 21.55 -5.24 5.02
N SER A 175 22.20 -6.40 4.95
CA SER A 175 22.11 -7.33 3.82
C SER A 175 21.12 -8.44 4.16
N MET A 176 20.18 -8.71 3.27
CA MET A 176 19.12 -9.70 3.43
C MET A 176 19.16 -10.73 2.31
N ASN A 177 18.98 -12.00 2.67
CA ASN A 177 18.61 -13.06 1.73
C ASN A 177 17.09 -13.05 1.57
N VAL A 178 16.63 -13.05 0.33
CA VAL A 178 15.23 -13.06 -0.05
C VAL A 178 14.96 -14.37 -0.78
N PRO A 179 14.23 -15.33 -0.17
CA PRO A 179 14.10 -16.68 -0.70
C PRO A 179 13.34 -16.71 -2.03
N GLU A 180 12.36 -15.83 -2.20
CA GLU A 180 11.59 -15.65 -3.43
C GLU A 180 11.61 -14.19 -3.85
N THR A 181 12.11 -13.94 -5.06
CA THR A 181 12.25 -12.62 -5.66
C THR A 181 10.86 -12.02 -5.90
N PRO A 182 10.54 -10.85 -5.33
CA PRO A 182 9.23 -10.25 -5.54
C PRO A 182 9.07 -9.80 -7.00
N ALA A 183 7.87 -9.96 -7.53
CA ALA A 183 7.46 -9.38 -8.81
C ALA A 183 7.22 -7.87 -8.69
N HIS A 184 6.77 -7.42 -7.51
CA HIS A 184 6.52 -6.03 -7.19
C HIS A 184 6.99 -5.70 -5.77
N LEU A 185 7.56 -4.50 -5.58
CA LEU A 185 7.97 -4.01 -4.27
C LEU A 185 7.36 -2.64 -3.99
N THR A 186 6.51 -2.58 -2.96
CA THR A 186 5.92 -1.32 -2.48
C THR A 186 6.67 -0.82 -1.25
N LEU A 187 7.06 0.44 -1.28
CA LEU A 187 7.69 1.14 -0.16
C LEU A 187 6.67 2.02 0.54
N HIS A 188 6.30 1.66 1.77
CA HIS A 188 5.53 2.52 2.66
C HIS A 188 6.45 3.52 3.38
N HIS A 189 5.98 4.74 3.46
CA HIS A 189 6.70 5.88 3.99
C HIS A 189 5.74 6.70 4.87
N PRO A 190 5.50 6.27 6.12
CA PRO A 190 4.58 6.96 7.03
C PRO A 190 5.15 8.28 7.60
N SER A 191 6.40 8.62 7.28
CA SER A 191 7.09 9.83 7.74
C SER A 191 6.64 11.07 6.95
N THR A 192 6.65 12.23 7.60
CA THR A 192 6.33 13.52 6.95
C THR A 192 7.54 14.14 6.25
N ALA A 193 8.75 13.77 6.66
CA ALA A 193 9.99 14.24 6.06
C ALA A 193 10.28 13.56 4.72
N LEU A 194 11.15 14.14 3.91
CA LEU A 194 11.50 13.64 2.59
C LEU A 194 12.34 12.35 2.65
N LEU A 195 12.00 11.34 1.86
CA LEU A 195 12.85 10.16 1.65
C LEU A 195 13.34 10.10 0.21
N LYS A 196 14.66 10.10 0.04
CA LYS A 196 15.31 9.78 -1.24
C LYS A 196 15.64 8.29 -1.27
N VAL A 197 15.21 7.59 -2.30
CA VAL A 197 15.49 6.17 -2.50
C VAL A 197 16.34 6.00 -3.75
N ARG A 198 17.53 5.43 -3.61
CA ARG A 198 18.35 4.99 -4.73
C ARG A 198 18.13 3.50 -4.93
N LEU A 199 17.62 3.08 -6.08
CA LEU A 199 17.39 1.68 -6.39
C LEU A 199 18.40 1.24 -7.45
N SER A 200 19.13 0.15 -7.20
CA SER A 200 19.94 -0.54 -8.20
C SER A 200 19.47 -1.97 -8.28
N ARG A 201 19.00 -2.41 -9.46
CA ARG A 201 18.57 -3.78 -9.70
C ARG A 201 19.55 -4.44 -10.68
N VAL A 202 20.08 -5.58 -10.29
CA VAL A 202 20.99 -6.41 -11.10
C VAL A 202 20.35 -7.78 -11.27
N ASP A 203 19.98 -8.11 -12.50
CA ASP A 203 19.51 -9.45 -12.86
C ASP A 203 20.67 -10.22 -13.50
N LEU A 204 21.21 -11.19 -12.75
CA LEU A 204 22.36 -11.99 -13.17
C LEU A 204 22.00 -13.06 -14.21
N GLU A 205 20.71 -13.39 -14.37
CA GLU A 205 20.25 -14.33 -15.41
C GLU A 205 20.09 -13.63 -16.74
N LYS A 206 19.55 -12.41 -16.72
CA LYS A 206 19.32 -11.60 -17.92
C LYS A 206 20.50 -10.71 -18.29
N ASP A 207 21.53 -10.63 -17.44
CA ASP A 207 22.66 -9.70 -17.55
C ASP A 207 22.21 -8.24 -17.73
N THR A 208 21.27 -7.81 -16.88
CA THR A 208 20.69 -6.46 -16.92
C THR A 208 20.95 -5.70 -15.64
N VAL A 209 21.10 -4.39 -15.78
CA VAL A 209 21.29 -3.47 -14.65
C VAL A 209 20.42 -2.23 -14.84
N GLU A 210 19.55 -1.99 -13.87
CA GLU A 210 18.66 -0.83 -13.82
C GLU A 210 19.01 0.02 -12.60
N ARG A 211 18.97 1.34 -12.75
CA ARG A 211 19.29 2.29 -11.68
C ARG A 211 18.32 3.44 -11.70
N ASP A 212 17.61 3.60 -10.60
CA ASP A 212 16.58 4.59 -10.42
C ASP A 212 16.83 5.44 -9.18
N MET A 213 16.34 6.66 -9.20
CA MET A 213 16.31 7.53 -8.04
C MET A 213 14.88 8.05 -7.86
N ILE A 214 14.29 7.68 -6.73
CA ILE A 214 12.90 7.92 -6.41
C ILE A 214 12.85 8.89 -5.24
N LEU A 215 12.06 9.95 -5.39
CA LEU A 215 11.82 10.90 -4.32
C LEU A 215 10.42 10.67 -3.75
N VAL A 216 10.34 10.18 -2.51
CA VAL A 216 9.08 9.81 -1.87
C VAL A 216 8.59 10.99 -1.03
N GLN A 217 7.51 11.61 -1.49
CA GLN A 217 6.76 12.67 -0.81
C GLN A 217 5.30 12.20 -0.66
N GLY A 218 5.06 11.24 0.21
CA GLY A 218 3.75 10.60 0.36
C GLY A 218 3.79 9.40 1.28
N LYS A 219 2.67 8.68 1.36
CA LYS A 219 2.52 7.50 2.24
C LYS A 219 3.12 6.23 1.66
N GLU A 220 3.19 6.12 0.34
CA GLU A 220 3.70 4.93 -0.33
C GLU A 220 4.20 5.24 -1.75
N ALA A 221 5.07 4.37 -2.26
CA ALA A 221 5.53 4.37 -3.65
C ALA A 221 5.80 2.92 -4.10
N GLU A 222 5.33 2.54 -5.29
CA GLU A 222 5.76 1.30 -5.95
C GLU A 222 7.16 1.56 -6.54
N ILE A 223 8.15 0.78 -6.09
CA ILE A 223 9.56 0.98 -6.44
C ILE A 223 10.11 -0.13 -7.34
N TRP A 224 9.37 -1.22 -7.52
CA TRP A 224 9.64 -2.29 -8.48
C TRP A 224 8.30 -2.77 -9.05
#